data_AF-A0A959EXR4-F1
#
_entry.id   AF-A0A959EXR4-F1
#
_cell.length_a   1.000
_cell.length_b   1.000
_cell.length_c   1.000
_cell.angle_alpha   90.00
_cell.angle_beta   90.00
_cell.angle_gamma   90.00
#
_symmetry.space_group_name_H-M   'P 1'
#
loop_
_entity.id
_entity.type
_entity.pdbx_description
1 polymer ?
#
loop_
_entity_poly.entity_id
_entity_poly.type
_entity_poly.pdbx_seq_one_letter_code
_entity_poly.pdbx_strand_id
1 'polypeptide(L)'
;FVIHPLVLEDILDIHQRPKFEDYENGFFITLRWLKCKKEPFELETEQVSMWVGQGFLLSFQELESDLFPSVRERINNPVSRIRQRGSDYLAYALLDTVVDHYYLALDEIEERIDQLEEEVLGDPGNDTKAGIHQLKVQSLQLRKSVAPLREAIARFSRAEHPYIQEATMVYVRDLFDHVVQIMDTI
;
A
#
# COMPACT_ATOMS: atom_id res chain seq x y z
N PHE A 1 -16.25 -7.04 -17.85
CA PHE A 1 -15.86 -6.61 -16.50
C PHE A 1 -16.86 -5.69 -15.79
N VAL A 2 -17.88 -5.11 -16.47
CA VAL A 2 -18.94 -4.24 -15.87
C VAL A 2 -18.43 -3.38 -14.71
N ILE A 3 -17.47 -2.50 -14.97
CA ILE A 3 -16.90 -1.65 -13.92
C ILE A 3 -17.82 -0.44 -13.75
N HIS A 4 -18.15 -0.06 -12.52
CA HIS A 4 -18.98 1.10 -12.25
C HIS A 4 -18.29 2.38 -12.78
N PRO A 5 -18.99 3.34 -13.43
CA PRO A 5 -18.36 4.54 -13.97
C PRO A 5 -17.54 5.35 -12.96
N LEU A 6 -17.99 5.42 -11.69
CA LEU A 6 -17.23 6.08 -10.61
C LEU A 6 -15.87 5.41 -10.36
N VAL A 7 -15.79 4.08 -10.46
CA VAL A 7 -14.52 3.35 -10.32
C VAL A 7 -13.57 3.71 -11.46
N LEU A 8 -14.07 3.89 -12.68
CA LEU A 8 -13.23 4.33 -13.81
C LEU A 8 -12.72 5.75 -13.61
N GLU A 9 -13.53 6.65 -13.06
CA GLU A 9 -13.11 8.01 -12.69
C GLU A 9 -12.02 7.98 -11.61
N ASP A 10 -12.19 7.18 -10.57
CA ASP A 10 -11.20 7.03 -9.49
C ASP A 10 -9.88 6.41 -9.96
N ILE A 11 -9.92 5.48 -10.93
CA ILE A 11 -8.72 4.90 -11.53
C ILE A 11 -7.91 5.98 -12.28
N LEU A 12 -8.58 6.94 -12.91
CA LEU A 12 -7.94 8.02 -13.68
C LEU A 12 -7.49 9.19 -12.79
N ASP A 13 -8.13 9.40 -11.64
CA ASP A 13 -7.70 10.39 -10.66
C ASP A 13 -6.57 9.84 -9.77
N ILE A 14 -5.33 10.13 -10.17
CA ILE A 14 -4.11 9.72 -9.49
C ILE A 14 -3.87 10.44 -8.14
N HIS A 15 -4.76 11.32 -7.69
CA HIS A 15 -4.66 12.00 -6.38
C HIS A 15 -5.61 11.41 -5.33
N GLN A 16 -6.29 10.31 -5.64
CA GLN A 16 -7.20 9.65 -4.72
C GLN A 16 -6.49 9.07 -3.49
N ARG A 17 -7.18 9.13 -2.36
CA ARG A 17 -6.71 8.45 -1.16
C ARG A 17 -7.01 6.96 -1.27
N PRO A 18 -6.18 6.09 -0.66
CA PRO A 18 -6.51 4.69 -0.48
C PRO A 18 -7.92 4.49 0.04
N LYS A 19 -8.69 3.62 -0.60
CA LYS A 19 -10.07 3.33 -0.21
C LYS A 19 -10.47 1.89 -0.57
N PHE A 20 -11.50 1.42 0.10
CA PHE A 20 -12.19 0.17 -0.20
C PHE A 20 -13.68 0.49 -0.40
N GLU A 21 -14.24 0.01 -1.49
CA GLU A 21 -15.65 0.17 -1.86
C GLU A 21 -16.21 -1.15 -2.39
N ASP A 22 -17.35 -1.57 -1.86
CA ASP A 22 -18.11 -2.72 -2.32
C ASP A 22 -19.16 -2.31 -3.35
N TYR A 23 -19.33 -3.15 -4.37
CA TYR A 23 -20.29 -2.99 -5.45
C TYR A 23 -20.99 -4.33 -5.68
N GLU A 24 -22.18 -4.34 -6.29
CA GLU A 24 -22.94 -5.60 -6.48
C GLU A 24 -22.17 -6.70 -7.25
N ASN A 25 -21.24 -6.29 -8.11
CA ASN A 25 -20.53 -7.15 -9.05
C ASN A 25 -19.02 -7.17 -8.85
N GLY A 26 -18.54 -6.74 -7.68
CA GLY A 26 -17.13 -6.69 -7.36
C GLY A 26 -16.82 -5.74 -6.22
N PHE A 27 -15.55 -5.60 -5.92
CA PHE A 27 -15.09 -4.57 -5.00
C PHE A 27 -13.88 -3.86 -5.59
N PHE A 28 -13.74 -2.60 -5.20
CA PHE A 28 -12.70 -1.72 -5.64
C PHE A 28 -11.78 -1.37 -4.47
N ILE A 29 -10.47 -1.42 -4.71
CA ILE A 29 -9.46 -1.04 -3.73
C ILE A 29 -8.44 -0.13 -4.40
N THR A 30 -8.15 1.00 -3.78
CA THR A 30 -7.00 1.84 -4.15
C THR A 30 -6.01 1.91 -3.00
N LEU A 31 -4.74 2.03 -3.35
CA LEU A 31 -3.62 2.11 -2.43
C LEU A 31 -2.50 2.94 -3.06
N ARG A 32 -1.48 3.24 -2.26
CA ARG A 32 -0.25 3.89 -2.74
C ARG A 32 0.88 2.88 -2.70
N TRP A 33 1.62 2.76 -3.78
CA TRP A 33 2.97 2.23 -3.73
C TRP A 33 3.91 3.32 -3.22
N LEU A 34 4.82 2.96 -2.33
CA LEU A 34 5.82 3.88 -1.76
C LEU A 34 7.22 3.42 -2.14
N LYS A 35 8.05 4.38 -2.56
CA LYS A 35 9.45 4.14 -2.87
C LYS A 35 10.31 5.26 -2.33
N CYS A 36 11.29 4.92 -1.50
CA CYS A 36 12.27 5.90 -1.03
C CYS A 36 13.37 6.10 -2.07
N LYS A 37 13.61 7.35 -2.44
CA LYS A 37 14.80 7.82 -3.13
C LYS A 37 15.74 8.42 -2.08
N LYS A 38 17.02 8.03 -2.09
CA LYS A 38 17.98 8.49 -1.05
C LYS A 38 18.56 9.88 -1.33
N GLU A 39 18.71 10.27 -2.60
CA GLU A 39 19.36 11.52 -2.99
C GLU A 39 18.59 12.26 -4.12
N PRO A 40 17.87 13.36 -3.80
CA PRO A 40 17.51 13.80 -2.46
C PRO A 40 16.57 12.79 -1.76
N PHE A 41 16.51 12.82 -0.42
CA PHE A 41 15.61 11.95 0.35
C PHE A 41 14.14 12.26 0.05
N GLU A 42 13.47 11.40 -0.69
CA GLU A 42 12.11 11.66 -1.19
C GLU A 42 11.30 10.36 -1.23
N LEU A 43 10.08 10.43 -0.72
CA LEU A 43 9.12 9.34 -0.80
C LEU A 43 8.30 9.52 -2.08
N GLU A 44 8.63 8.76 -3.10
CA GLU A 44 7.84 8.70 -4.33
C GLU A 44 6.59 7.84 -4.09
N THR A 45 5.44 8.32 -4.56
CA THR A 45 4.15 7.64 -4.44
C THR A 45 3.56 7.36 -5.80
N GLU A 46 3.03 6.16 -6.00
CA GLU A 46 2.28 5.78 -7.20
C GLU A 46 0.93 5.17 -6.78
N GLN A 47 -0.16 5.50 -7.45
CA GLN A 47 -1.45 4.86 -7.22
C GLN A 47 -1.47 3.46 -7.83
N VAL A 48 -1.89 2.49 -7.03
CA VAL A 48 -2.28 1.17 -7.52
C VAL A 48 -3.76 0.98 -7.22
N SER A 49 -4.52 0.66 -8.26
CA SER A 49 -5.95 0.43 -8.16
C SER A 49 -6.29 -0.99 -8.58
N MET A 50 -7.25 -1.62 -7.89
CA MET A 50 -7.66 -2.99 -8.14
C MET A 50 -9.17 -3.09 -8.19
N TRP A 51 -9.67 -3.69 -9.26
CA TRP A 51 -11.06 -4.13 -9.37
C TRP A 51 -11.12 -5.64 -9.29
N VAL A 52 -11.86 -6.16 -8.32
CA VAL A 52 -11.94 -7.59 -8.05
C VAL A 52 -13.36 -8.08 -8.31
N GLY A 53 -13.50 -9.00 -9.25
CA GLY A 53 -14.76 -9.67 -9.56
C GLY A 53 -14.66 -11.18 -9.40
N GLN A 54 -15.69 -11.89 -9.84
CA GLN A 54 -15.76 -13.33 -9.73
C GLN A 54 -14.69 -14.01 -10.61
N GLY A 55 -13.63 -14.51 -9.98
CA GLY A 55 -12.58 -15.28 -10.65
C GLY A 55 -11.56 -14.43 -11.43
N PHE A 56 -11.57 -13.11 -11.29
CA PHE A 56 -10.59 -12.23 -11.90
C PHE A 56 -10.25 -11.03 -11.02
N LEU A 57 -9.07 -10.46 -11.24
CA LEU A 57 -8.62 -9.19 -10.69
C LEU A 57 -8.04 -8.36 -11.84
N LEU A 58 -8.41 -7.08 -11.89
CA LEU A 58 -7.79 -6.10 -12.77
C LEU A 58 -6.98 -5.15 -11.90
N SER A 59 -5.69 -4.99 -12.21
CA SER A 59 -4.81 -4.03 -11.55
C SER A 59 -4.47 -2.90 -12.52
N PHE A 60 -4.44 -1.67 -12.01
CA PHE A 60 -4.05 -0.47 -12.74
C PHE A 60 -2.90 0.20 -11.98
N GLN A 61 -1.87 0.57 -12.72
CA GLN A 61 -0.65 1.24 -12.23
C GLN A 61 -0.36 2.45 -13.11
N GLU A 62 0.39 3.43 -12.60
CA GLU A 62 0.69 4.67 -13.31
C GLU A 62 1.95 4.54 -14.17
N LEU A 63 2.94 3.80 -13.68
CA LEU A 63 4.28 3.71 -14.26
C LEU A 63 4.54 2.32 -14.86
N GLU A 64 5.48 2.24 -15.80
CA GLU A 64 5.96 0.96 -16.36
C GLU A 64 6.94 0.23 -15.42
N SER A 65 6.61 0.20 -14.12
CA SER A 65 7.38 -0.46 -13.08
C SER A 65 6.84 -1.88 -12.84
N ASP A 66 7.71 -2.80 -12.43
CA ASP A 66 7.28 -4.11 -11.95
C ASP A 66 7.12 -4.11 -10.44
N LEU A 67 5.91 -3.81 -9.97
CA LEU A 67 5.58 -3.70 -8.54
C LEU A 67 5.40 -5.05 -7.83
N PHE A 68 5.05 -6.12 -8.57
CA PHE A 68 4.60 -7.38 -7.97
C PHE A 68 5.35 -8.64 -8.45
N PRO A 69 6.70 -8.62 -8.59
CA PRO A 69 7.45 -9.79 -9.03
C PRO A 69 7.28 -10.97 -8.06
N SER A 70 7.31 -10.71 -6.75
CA SER A 70 7.14 -11.72 -5.69
C SER A 70 5.78 -12.44 -5.76
N VAL A 71 4.71 -11.72 -6.08
CA VAL A 71 3.37 -12.31 -6.25
C VAL A 71 3.33 -13.19 -7.49
N ARG A 72 3.93 -12.77 -8.61
CA ARG A 72 3.99 -13.58 -9.83
C ARG A 72 4.84 -14.85 -9.64
N GLU A 73 5.94 -14.76 -8.91
CA GLU A 73 6.74 -15.93 -8.52
C GLU A 73 5.92 -16.93 -7.70
N ARG A 74 5.15 -16.44 -6.71
CA ARG A 74 4.22 -17.29 -5.93
C ARG A 74 3.16 -17.94 -6.83
N ILE A 75 2.62 -17.24 -7.82
CA ILE A 75 1.66 -17.80 -8.79
C ILE A 75 2.30 -18.88 -9.67
N ASN A 76 3.57 -18.71 -10.05
CA ASN A 76 4.28 -19.69 -10.85
C ASN A 76 4.62 -20.97 -10.08
N ASN A 77 4.64 -20.93 -8.74
CA ASN A 77 4.80 -22.10 -7.90
C ASN A 77 3.46 -22.86 -7.72
N PRO A 78 3.30 -24.09 -8.24
CA PRO A 78 2.03 -24.82 -8.18
C PRO A 78 1.56 -25.19 -6.77
N VAL A 79 2.48 -25.28 -5.80
CA VAL A 79 2.18 -25.69 -4.41
C VAL A 79 1.74 -24.50 -3.56
N SER A 80 1.87 -23.28 -4.07
CA SER A 80 1.57 -22.07 -3.31
C SER A 80 0.08 -21.94 -3.00
N ARG A 81 -0.21 -21.31 -1.86
CA ARG A 81 -1.59 -21.04 -1.43
C ARG A 81 -2.34 -20.14 -2.44
N ILE A 82 -1.66 -19.21 -3.10
CA ILE A 82 -2.28 -18.30 -4.08
C ILE A 82 -2.87 -19.04 -5.29
N ARG A 83 -2.36 -20.23 -5.61
CA ARG A 83 -2.89 -21.10 -6.67
C ARG A 83 -4.12 -21.92 -6.26
N GLN A 84 -4.40 -21.99 -4.97
CA GLN A 84 -5.50 -22.77 -4.39
C GLN A 84 -6.67 -21.86 -3.94
N ARG A 85 -6.59 -20.55 -4.18
CA ARG A 85 -7.52 -19.53 -3.66
C ARG A 85 -8.10 -18.68 -4.80
N GLY A 86 -9.13 -17.90 -4.46
CA GLY A 86 -9.83 -17.01 -5.40
C GLY A 86 -9.11 -15.68 -5.65
N SER A 87 -9.76 -14.83 -6.44
CA SER A 87 -9.30 -13.47 -6.78
C SER A 87 -9.23 -12.55 -5.56
N ASP A 88 -10.01 -12.83 -4.52
CA ASP A 88 -9.96 -12.15 -3.22
C ASP A 88 -8.63 -12.39 -2.49
N TYR A 89 -8.12 -13.61 -2.50
CA TYR A 89 -6.82 -13.91 -1.90
C TYR A 89 -5.67 -13.31 -2.72
N LEU A 90 -5.82 -13.23 -4.05
CA LEU A 90 -4.88 -12.50 -4.90
C LEU A 90 -4.88 -11.00 -4.55
N ALA A 91 -6.05 -10.39 -4.33
CA ALA A 91 -6.14 -9.00 -3.88
C ALA A 91 -5.43 -8.80 -2.53
N TYR A 92 -5.66 -9.71 -1.57
CA TYR A 92 -4.90 -9.71 -0.32
C TYR A 92 -3.39 -9.80 -0.56
N ALA A 93 -2.91 -10.73 -1.39
CA ALA A 93 -1.47 -10.91 -1.61
C ALA A 93 -0.80 -9.67 -2.25
N LEU A 94 -1.52 -8.95 -3.10
CA LEU A 94 -1.05 -7.67 -3.66
C LEU A 94 -1.01 -6.57 -2.59
N LEU A 95 -2.04 -6.48 -1.73
CA LEU A 95 -2.08 -5.54 -0.62
C LEU A 95 -0.96 -5.80 0.40
N ASP A 96 -0.75 -7.06 0.76
CA ASP A 96 0.33 -7.55 1.64
C ASP A 96 1.69 -7.07 1.14
N THR A 97 1.95 -7.25 -0.16
CA THR A 97 3.19 -6.80 -0.80
C THR A 97 3.38 -5.28 -0.71
N VAL A 98 2.31 -4.50 -0.81
CA VAL A 98 2.39 -3.03 -0.67
C VAL A 98 2.65 -2.64 0.78
N VAL A 99 1.99 -3.29 1.73
CA VAL A 99 2.22 -3.05 3.17
C VAL A 99 3.66 -3.41 3.56
N ASP A 100 4.23 -4.47 2.98
CA ASP A 100 5.67 -4.78 3.16
C ASP A 100 6.56 -3.62 2.70
N HIS A 101 6.22 -2.95 1.59
CA HIS A 101 6.97 -1.78 1.12
C HIS A 101 6.79 -0.55 2.02
N TYR A 102 5.73 -0.49 2.81
CA TYR A 102 5.57 0.58 3.80
C TYR A 102 6.52 0.39 4.98
N TYR A 103 6.80 -0.85 5.39
CA TYR A 103 7.86 -1.12 6.37
C TYR A 103 9.23 -0.71 5.82
N LEU A 104 9.54 -1.05 4.56
CA LEU A 104 10.80 -0.60 3.93
C LEU A 104 10.92 0.93 3.89
N ALA A 105 9.82 1.64 3.60
CA ALA A 105 9.82 3.10 3.62
C ALA A 105 10.02 3.67 5.03
N LEU A 106 9.47 2.99 6.04
CA LEU A 106 9.62 3.37 7.45
C LEU A 106 11.06 3.17 7.92
N ASP A 107 11.68 2.02 7.61
CA ASP A 107 13.08 1.73 7.93
C ASP A 107 14.03 2.80 7.35
N GLU A 108 13.78 3.25 6.11
CA GLU A 108 14.57 4.31 5.46
C GLU A 108 14.36 5.69 6.11
N ILE A 109 13.17 5.96 6.65
CA ILE A 109 12.89 7.19 7.41
C ILE A 109 13.62 7.15 8.76
N GLU A 110 13.60 6.00 9.44
CA GLU A 110 14.32 5.79 10.71
C GLU A 110 15.84 5.96 10.51
N GLU A 111 16.41 5.34 9.48
CA GLU A 111 17.83 5.52 9.14
C GLU A 111 18.17 6.99 8.90
N ARG A 112 17.29 7.75 8.23
CA ARG A 112 17.52 9.18 7.98
C ARG A 112 17.36 10.03 9.25
N ILE A 113 16.50 9.62 10.19
CA ILE A 113 16.41 10.25 11.52
C ILE A 113 17.75 10.09 12.25
N ASP A 114 18.27 8.87 12.34
CA ASP A 114 19.53 8.58 13.04
C ASP A 114 20.70 9.41 12.47
N GLN A 115 20.82 9.47 11.14
CA GLN A 115 21.83 10.30 10.47
C GLN A 115 21.68 11.78 10.81
N LEU A 116 20.46 12.31 10.83
CA LEU A 116 20.21 13.71 11.18
C LEU A 116 20.48 13.99 12.67
N GLU A 117 20.24 13.04 13.56
CA GLU A 117 20.58 13.17 14.97
C GLU A 117 22.09 13.29 15.18
N GLU A 118 22.89 12.48 14.48
CA GLU A 118 24.35 12.59 14.49
C GLU A 118 24.83 13.96 13.98
N GLU A 119 24.25 14.45 12.87
CA GLU A 119 24.55 15.78 12.33
C GLU A 119 24.24 16.90 13.34
N VAL A 120 23.12 16.82 14.05
CA VAL A 120 22.70 17.81 15.05
C VAL A 120 23.64 17.82 16.27
N LEU A 121 24.10 16.65 16.71
CA LEU A 121 24.99 16.53 17.87
C LEU A 121 26.45 16.94 17.57
N GLY A 122 26.86 16.88 16.30
CA GLY A 122 28.20 17.23 15.84
C GLY A 122 28.41 18.74 15.66
N ASP A 123 28.11 19.26 14.46
CA ASP A 123 28.22 20.68 14.10
C ASP A 123 27.05 21.08 13.18
N PRO A 124 25.91 21.55 13.73
CA PRO A 124 24.69 21.76 12.97
C PRO A 124 24.81 22.94 11.99
N GLY A 125 24.75 22.63 10.70
CA GLY A 125 24.76 23.60 9.60
C GLY A 125 23.37 23.96 9.06
N ASN A 126 23.32 24.78 8.01
CA ASN A 126 22.07 25.04 7.27
C ASN A 126 21.51 23.77 6.61
N ASP A 127 22.37 22.84 6.21
CA ASP A 127 21.99 21.57 5.58
C ASP A 127 21.19 20.67 6.54
N THR A 128 21.54 20.67 7.82
CA THR A 128 20.81 19.93 8.87
C THR A 128 19.37 20.43 9.03
N LYS A 129 19.13 21.74 8.98
CA LYS A 129 17.78 22.32 9.04
C LYS A 129 16.94 21.94 7.81
N ALA A 130 17.55 21.96 6.64
CA ALA A 130 16.89 21.53 5.40
C ALA A 130 16.52 20.05 5.46
N GLY A 131 17.42 19.21 6.00
CA GLY A 131 17.18 17.79 6.23
C GLY A 131 16.03 17.52 7.20
N ILE A 132 15.97 18.21 8.34
CA ILE A 132 14.84 18.10 9.29
C ILE A 132 13.51 18.48 8.62
N HIS A 133 13.49 19.57 7.85
CA HIS A 133 12.29 19.97 7.13
C HIS A 133 11.87 18.94 6.08
N GLN A 134 12.82 18.42 5.31
CA GLN A 134 12.57 17.37 4.30
C GLN A 134 12.00 16.13 4.96
N LEU A 135 12.62 15.64 6.03
CA LEU A 135 12.15 14.48 6.79
C LEU A 135 10.72 14.68 7.30
N LYS A 136 10.40 15.84 7.88
CA LYS A 136 9.03 16.17 8.31
C LYS A 136 8.02 16.09 7.16
N VAL A 137 8.39 16.59 5.98
CA VAL A 137 7.52 16.51 4.79
C VAL A 137 7.31 15.05 4.37
N GLN A 138 8.37 14.24 4.34
CA GLN A 138 8.28 12.82 3.96
C GLN A 138 7.48 12.00 4.97
N SER A 139 7.66 12.19 6.28
CA SER A 139 6.85 11.51 7.31
C SER A 139 5.36 11.88 7.20
N LEU A 140 5.04 13.14 6.89
CA LEU A 140 3.66 13.55 6.62
C LEU A 140 3.09 12.89 5.35
N GLN A 141 3.90 12.68 4.32
CA GLN A 141 3.50 12.00 3.10
C GLN A 141 3.24 10.51 3.36
N LEU A 142 4.11 9.84 4.11
CA LEU A 142 3.88 8.47 4.57
C LEU A 142 2.55 8.38 5.34
N ARG A 143 2.35 9.25 6.34
CA ARG A 143 1.10 9.28 7.13
C ARG A 143 -0.15 9.48 6.26
N LYS A 144 -0.08 10.34 5.24
CA LYS A 144 -1.18 10.55 4.28
C LYS A 144 -1.50 9.33 3.42
N SER A 145 -0.56 8.40 3.26
CA SER A 145 -0.76 7.13 2.56
C SER A 145 -1.26 6.03 3.50
N VAL A 146 -0.70 5.92 4.71
CA VAL A 146 -1.04 4.82 5.65
C VAL A 146 -2.38 5.05 6.35
N ALA A 147 -2.71 6.28 6.75
CA ALA A 147 -3.94 6.57 7.50
C ALA A 147 -5.22 6.18 6.74
N PRO A 148 -5.42 6.59 5.47
CA PRO A 148 -6.56 6.13 4.68
C PRO A 148 -6.49 4.64 4.35
N LEU A 149 -5.29 4.06 4.18
CA LEU A 149 -5.15 2.61 3.96
C LEU A 149 -5.69 1.83 5.16
N ARG A 150 -5.40 2.27 6.40
CA ARG A 150 -5.96 1.67 7.62
C ARG A 150 -7.48 1.62 7.58
N GLU A 151 -8.12 2.71 7.14
CA GLU A 151 -9.58 2.77 7.02
C GLU A 151 -10.10 1.84 5.90
N ALA A 152 -9.40 1.78 4.77
CA ALA A 152 -9.71 0.87 3.66
C ALA A 152 -9.64 -0.60 4.09
N ILE A 153 -8.53 -1.01 4.73
CA ILE A 153 -8.35 -2.38 5.22
C ILE A 153 -9.32 -2.68 6.37
N ALA A 154 -9.65 -1.72 7.24
CA ALA A 154 -10.68 -1.89 8.26
C ALA A 154 -12.08 -2.12 7.67
N ARG A 155 -12.39 -1.55 6.50
CA ARG A 155 -13.64 -1.82 5.78
C ARG A 155 -13.57 -3.20 5.13
N PHE A 156 -12.46 -3.52 4.47
CA PHE A 156 -12.27 -4.83 3.83
C PHE A 156 -12.35 -5.98 4.86
N SER A 157 -11.76 -5.82 6.05
CA SER A 157 -11.75 -6.83 7.11
C SER A 157 -13.12 -7.10 7.75
N ARG A 158 -14.12 -6.27 7.43
CA ARG A 158 -15.53 -6.40 7.86
C ARG A 158 -16.49 -6.54 6.68
N ALA A 159 -15.99 -6.62 5.46
CA ALA A 159 -16.83 -6.67 4.27
C ALA A 159 -17.53 -8.02 4.17
N GLU A 160 -18.85 -7.98 4.02
CA GLU A 160 -19.68 -9.15 3.72
C GLU A 160 -20.03 -9.10 2.23
N HIS A 161 -19.19 -9.72 1.40
CA HIS A 161 -19.37 -9.70 -0.06
C HIS A 161 -19.28 -11.13 -0.64
N PRO A 162 -20.14 -11.53 -1.60
CA PRO A 162 -20.13 -12.88 -2.17
C PRO A 162 -18.80 -13.32 -2.80
N TYR A 163 -17.94 -12.37 -3.16
CA TYR A 163 -16.63 -12.63 -3.77
C TYR A 163 -15.48 -12.66 -2.77
N ILE A 164 -15.75 -12.44 -1.48
CA ILE A 164 -14.74 -12.48 -0.42
C ILE A 164 -14.98 -13.74 0.40
N GLN A 165 -14.01 -14.65 0.42
CA GLN A 165 -14.11 -15.89 1.19
C GLN A 165 -13.73 -15.65 2.66
N GLU A 166 -14.42 -16.30 3.58
CA GLU A 166 -14.12 -16.22 5.02
C GLU A 166 -12.66 -16.63 5.34
N ALA A 167 -12.13 -17.60 4.59
CA ALA A 167 -10.75 -18.02 4.73
C ALA A 167 -9.74 -16.91 4.35
N THR A 168 -10.11 -15.98 3.46
CA THR A 168 -9.30 -14.81 3.10
C THR A 168 -9.34 -13.75 4.21
N MET A 169 -10.47 -13.62 4.91
CA MET A 169 -10.68 -12.65 5.99
C MET A 169 -9.76 -12.84 7.20
N VAL A 170 -9.21 -14.05 7.40
CA VAL A 170 -8.17 -14.26 8.42
C VAL A 170 -6.91 -13.48 8.07
N TYR A 171 -6.49 -13.49 6.81
CA TYR A 171 -5.31 -12.76 6.35
C TYR A 171 -5.54 -11.25 6.25
N VAL A 172 -6.74 -10.83 5.86
CA VAL A 172 -7.07 -9.39 5.82
C VAL A 172 -7.09 -8.77 7.22
N ARG A 173 -7.47 -9.55 8.25
CA ARG A 173 -7.38 -9.11 9.65
C ARG A 173 -5.94 -8.99 10.14
N ASP A 174 -5.09 -9.95 9.80
CA ASP A 174 -3.64 -9.88 10.07
C ASP A 174 -3.00 -8.66 9.40
N LEU A 175 -3.35 -8.42 8.13
CA LEU A 175 -2.93 -7.23 7.39
C LEU A 175 -3.41 -5.92 8.04
N PHE A 176 -4.61 -5.90 8.61
CA PHE A 176 -5.10 -4.75 9.36
C PHE A 176 -4.20 -4.45 10.56
N ASP A 177 -3.80 -5.47 11.31
CA ASP A 177 -2.92 -5.32 12.47
C ASP A 177 -1.53 -4.79 12.05
N HIS A 178 -0.98 -5.25 10.92
CA HIS A 178 0.26 -4.69 10.36
C HIS A 178 0.13 -3.20 10.01
N VAL A 179 -0.98 -2.81 9.36
CA VAL A 179 -1.22 -1.39 9.02
C VAL A 179 -1.41 -0.52 10.26
N VAL A 180 -2.03 -1.07 11.33
CA VAL A 180 -2.12 -0.39 12.63
C VAL A 180 -0.73 -0.20 13.23
N GLN A 181 0.11 -1.23 13.22
CA GLN A 181 1.47 -1.16 13.72
C GLN A 181 2.28 -0.08 12.99
N ILE A 182 2.24 -0.03 11.65
CA ILE A 182 2.90 1.04 10.88
C ILE A 182 2.40 2.42 11.30
N MET A 183 1.08 2.57 11.50
CA MET A 183 0.48 3.83 11.92
C MET A 183 0.92 4.29 13.31
N ASP A 184 1.16 3.36 14.23
CA ASP A 184 1.60 3.67 15.59
C ASP A 184 3.11 4.02 15.64
N THR A 185 3.90 3.53 14.68
CA THR A 185 5.33 3.84 14.57
C THR A 185 5.60 5.22 13.92
N ILE A 186 4.68 5.73 13.08
CA ILE A 186 4.79 7.05 12.41
C ILE A 186 4.48 8.22 13.35
#